data_AF-A0A257KYE6-F1
#
_entry.id   AF-A0A257KYE6-F1
#
_cell.length_a   1.000
_cell.length_b   1.000
_cell.length_c   1.000
_cell.angle_alpha   90.00
_cell.angle_beta   90.00
_cell.angle_gamma   90.00
#
_symmetry.space_group_name_H-M   'P 1'
#
loop_
_entity.id
_entity.type
_entity.pdbx_description
1 polymer ?
#
loop_
_entity_poly.entity_id
_entity_poly.type
_entity_poly.pdbx_seq_one_letter_code
_entity_poly.pdbx_strand_id
1 'polypeptide(L)'
;MAHPAHWARTALLTLSAGALLLPPAWGQQAPSREQEQLRRLRQQVQQLQQQQTTDQEAARRATAEQSAAQAKLQGAQGEHKRLRAALAAQTQAAAEVQQALAASRAELEALRQTSETQRADLASSQQALAQLRTENAQLQRNVANRLATHADLDARHRSQAQGLQTCMANNQALHALGLELLQRYADKGLTEVLAQNEPFLQTRRTALDNLVQGYQDKLDQQALKAPAPATG
;
A
#
# COMPACT_ATOMS: atom_id res chain seq x y z
N MET A 1 -28.21 38.04 -36.60
CA MET A 1 -29.66 37.80 -36.71
C MET A 1 -30.35 38.90 -35.93
N ALA A 2 -31.03 39.81 -36.64
CA ALA A 2 -31.54 41.07 -36.13
C ALA A 2 -33.04 40.99 -35.82
N HIS A 3 -33.48 41.69 -34.77
CA HIS A 3 -34.82 42.29 -34.54
C HIS A 3 -34.76 43.09 -33.21
N PRO A 4 -35.69 44.03 -32.91
CA PRO A 4 -36.84 44.50 -33.70
C PRO A 4 -36.96 46.04 -33.84
N ALA A 5 -37.85 46.43 -34.75
CA ALA A 5 -38.25 47.81 -35.06
C ALA A 5 -39.42 48.28 -34.17
N HIS A 6 -39.37 49.54 -33.73
CA HIS A 6 -40.46 50.26 -33.08
C HIS A 6 -41.07 51.25 -34.06
N TRP A 7 -42.31 51.05 -34.50
CA TRP A 7 -43.02 52.01 -35.35
C TRP A 7 -44.24 52.57 -34.62
N ALA A 8 -44.15 53.87 -34.36
CA ALA A 8 -45.17 54.74 -33.80
C ALA A 8 -46.34 54.94 -34.77
N ARG A 9 -47.54 55.14 -34.23
CA ARG A 9 -48.70 55.66 -34.97
C ARG A 9 -49.37 56.75 -34.15
N THR A 10 -49.04 57.99 -34.48
CA THR A 10 -49.80 59.19 -34.13
C THR A 10 -50.83 59.44 -35.23
N ALA A 11 -52.10 59.53 -34.85
CA ALA A 11 -53.22 59.81 -35.76
C ALA A 11 -53.67 61.27 -35.63
N LEU A 12 -54.07 61.84 -36.78
CA LEU A 12 -54.21 63.25 -37.08
C LEU A 12 -55.43 63.95 -36.45
N LEU A 13 -55.22 65.22 -36.13
CA LEU A 13 -56.19 66.31 -36.07
C LEU A 13 -56.54 66.78 -37.49
N THR A 14 -57.82 67.00 -37.80
CA THR A 14 -58.25 68.05 -38.74
C THR A 14 -59.63 68.62 -38.38
N LEU A 15 -59.70 69.93 -38.57
CA LEU A 15 -60.65 70.94 -38.14
C LEU A 15 -61.26 71.57 -39.41
N SER A 16 -62.57 71.85 -39.44
CA SER A 16 -63.26 72.93 -40.22
C SER A 16 -64.77 72.60 -40.27
N ALA A 17 -65.72 73.41 -39.81
CA ALA A 17 -66.08 74.83 -40.03
C ALA A 17 -67.09 75.03 -41.19
N GLY A 18 -68.32 75.40 -40.80
CA GLY A 18 -69.13 76.43 -41.46
C GLY A 18 -70.12 76.05 -42.57
N ALA A 19 -71.42 76.24 -42.32
CA ALA A 19 -72.27 77.23 -43.03
C ALA A 19 -73.76 77.10 -42.62
N LEU A 20 -74.34 78.24 -42.21
CA LEU A 20 -75.77 78.45 -41.96
C LEU A 20 -76.59 78.40 -43.26
N LEU A 21 -77.90 78.08 -43.15
CA LEU A 21 -79.05 78.81 -43.70
C LEU A 21 -80.38 78.22 -43.14
N LEU A 22 -81.34 79.10 -42.81
CA LEU A 22 -82.64 78.86 -42.15
C LEU A 22 -83.81 78.75 -43.19
N PRO A 23 -85.07 78.46 -42.79
CA PRO A 23 -86.00 77.50 -43.41
C PRO A 23 -87.13 78.13 -44.28
N PRO A 24 -88.08 77.29 -44.76
CA PRO A 24 -89.46 77.56 -44.38
C PRO A 24 -90.22 76.32 -43.86
N ALA A 25 -91.09 76.58 -42.89
CA ALA A 25 -92.12 75.70 -42.39
C ALA A 25 -93.26 75.57 -43.40
N TRP A 26 -93.94 74.41 -43.44
CA TRP A 26 -95.41 74.23 -43.34
C TRP A 26 -95.76 72.73 -43.40
N GLY A 27 -96.68 72.31 -42.53
CA GLY A 27 -97.26 70.96 -42.55
C GLY A 27 -97.36 70.31 -41.18
N GLN A 28 -98.11 70.92 -40.25
CA GLN A 28 -98.59 70.24 -39.06
C GLN A 28 -99.66 69.21 -39.45
N GLN A 29 -99.41 67.95 -39.14
CA GLN A 29 -100.44 66.96 -38.89
C GLN A 29 -100.09 66.35 -37.53
N ALA A 30 -100.97 66.55 -36.55
CA ALA A 30 -100.81 65.96 -35.23
C ALA A 30 -100.68 64.43 -35.41
N PRO A 31 -99.64 63.79 -34.85
CA PRO A 31 -99.48 62.35 -34.97
C PRO A 31 -100.69 61.70 -34.29
N SER A 32 -101.42 60.87 -35.03
CA SER A 32 -102.45 60.01 -34.46
C SER A 32 -101.83 59.18 -33.33
N ARG A 33 -102.56 59.00 -32.21
CA ARG A 33 -102.09 58.25 -31.03
C ARG A 33 -101.52 56.86 -31.39
N GLU A 34 -102.02 56.26 -32.48
CA GLU A 34 -101.53 55.01 -33.05
C GLU A 34 -100.11 55.11 -33.67
N GLN A 35 -99.74 56.22 -34.30
CA GLN A 35 -98.38 56.40 -34.84
C GLN A 35 -97.34 56.54 -33.71
N GLU A 36 -97.69 57.20 -32.61
CA GLU A 36 -96.81 57.26 -31.43
C GLU A 36 -96.72 55.91 -30.71
N GLN A 37 -97.80 55.14 -30.66
CA GLN A 37 -97.80 53.76 -30.13
C GLN A 37 -96.95 52.83 -31.00
N LEU A 38 -97.05 52.91 -32.33
CA LEU A 38 -96.22 52.16 -33.27
C LEU A 38 -94.74 52.57 -33.22
N ARG A 39 -94.45 53.86 -33.00
CA ARG A 39 -93.08 54.36 -32.86
C ARG A 39 -92.42 53.87 -31.57
N ARG A 40 -93.16 53.87 -30.45
CA ARG A 40 -92.73 53.27 -29.17
C ARG A 40 -92.52 51.77 -29.30
N LEU A 41 -93.44 51.05 -29.96
CA LEU A 41 -93.31 49.61 -30.18
C LEU A 41 -92.12 49.28 -31.08
N ARG A 42 -91.87 50.04 -32.15
CA ARG A 42 -90.66 49.90 -32.99
C ARG A 42 -89.38 50.13 -32.19
N GLN A 43 -89.33 51.16 -31.35
CA GLN A 43 -88.19 51.40 -30.46
C GLN A 43 -87.99 50.25 -29.46
N GLN A 44 -89.07 49.70 -28.92
CA GLN A 44 -89.02 48.56 -27.99
C GLN A 44 -88.50 47.28 -28.68
N VAL A 45 -88.98 47.00 -29.90
CA VAL A 45 -88.49 45.88 -30.73
C VAL A 45 -87.02 46.09 -31.10
N GLN A 46 -86.62 47.32 -31.44
CA GLN A 46 -85.24 47.64 -31.78
C GLN A 46 -84.31 47.51 -30.57
N GLN A 47 -84.74 47.93 -29.37
CA GLN A 47 -84.03 47.69 -28.11
C GLN A 47 -83.92 46.20 -27.79
N LEU A 48 -85.01 45.43 -27.89
CA LEU A 48 -85.00 43.98 -27.66
C LEU A 48 -84.07 43.26 -28.65
N GLN A 49 -84.06 43.67 -29.92
CA GLN A 49 -83.19 43.08 -30.93
C GLN A 49 -81.72 43.42 -30.67
N GLN A 50 -81.43 44.65 -30.23
CA GLN A 50 -80.09 45.07 -29.83
C GLN A 50 -79.62 44.32 -28.57
N GLN A 51 -80.52 44.09 -27.63
CA GLN A 51 -80.27 43.34 -26.41
C GLN A 51 -80.02 41.85 -26.68
N GLN A 52 -80.77 41.24 -27.61
CA GLN A 52 -80.50 39.87 -28.07
C GLN A 52 -79.13 39.74 -28.75
N THR A 53 -78.72 40.74 -29.55
CA THR A 53 -77.38 40.72 -30.16
C THR A 53 -76.27 40.86 -29.13
N THR A 54 -76.42 41.73 -28.13
CA THR A 54 -75.43 41.88 -27.05
C THR A 54 -75.34 40.62 -26.18
N ASP A 55 -76.48 39.99 -25.88
CA ASP A 55 -76.52 38.77 -25.09
C ASP A 55 -75.91 37.59 -25.85
N GLN A 56 -76.16 37.47 -27.16
CA GLN A 56 -75.51 36.47 -28.00
C GLN A 56 -73.99 36.68 -28.09
N GLU A 57 -73.53 37.92 -28.23
CA GLU A 57 -72.10 38.24 -28.23
C GLU A 57 -71.45 37.94 -26.88
N ALA A 58 -72.10 38.31 -25.77
CA ALA A 58 -71.64 38.01 -24.41
C ALA A 58 -71.56 36.50 -24.17
N ALA A 59 -72.58 35.74 -24.58
CA ALA A 59 -72.57 34.28 -24.50
C ALA A 59 -71.43 33.67 -25.30
N ARG A 60 -71.21 34.12 -26.55
CA ARG A 60 -70.09 33.66 -27.40
C ARG A 60 -68.73 33.97 -26.77
N ARG A 61 -68.56 35.17 -26.21
CA ARG A 61 -67.32 35.56 -25.51
C ARG A 61 -67.10 34.69 -24.26
N ALA A 62 -68.13 34.47 -23.46
CA ALA A 62 -68.04 33.60 -22.29
C ALA A 62 -67.69 32.14 -22.66
N THR A 63 -68.27 31.59 -23.73
CA THR A 63 -67.90 30.25 -24.23
C THR A 63 -66.46 30.21 -24.74
N ALA A 64 -66.02 31.25 -25.46
CA ALA A 64 -64.63 31.36 -25.91
C ALA A 64 -63.65 31.43 -24.73
N GLU A 65 -63.95 32.24 -23.71
CA GLU A 65 -63.15 32.34 -22.49
C GLU A 65 -63.12 31.03 -21.70
N GLN A 66 -64.25 30.33 -21.56
CA GLN A 66 -64.30 29.01 -20.95
C GLN A 66 -63.43 28.00 -21.70
N SER A 67 -63.50 27.97 -23.04
CA SER A 67 -62.67 27.07 -23.85
C SER A 67 -61.17 27.39 -23.70
N ALA A 68 -60.81 28.68 -23.66
CA ALA A 68 -59.43 29.13 -23.47
C ALA A 68 -58.92 28.82 -22.06
N ALA A 69 -59.76 29.00 -21.03
CA ALA A 69 -59.43 28.63 -19.66
C ALA A 69 -59.26 27.11 -19.50
N GLN A 70 -60.11 26.32 -20.14
CA GLN A 70 -60.03 24.86 -20.11
C GLN A 70 -58.79 24.34 -20.85
N ALA A 71 -58.43 24.95 -21.98
CA ALA A 71 -57.16 24.65 -22.68
C ALA A 71 -55.94 24.98 -21.81
N LYS A 72 -55.94 26.13 -21.11
CA LYS A 72 -54.87 26.50 -20.16
C LYS A 72 -54.79 25.52 -18.99
N LEU A 73 -55.92 25.11 -18.42
CA LEU A 73 -55.96 24.15 -17.32
C LEU A 73 -55.40 22.79 -17.77
N GLN A 74 -55.79 22.31 -18.95
CA GLN A 74 -55.26 21.07 -19.53
C GLN A 74 -53.75 21.17 -19.78
N GLY A 75 -53.26 22.31 -20.30
CA GLY A 75 -51.84 22.58 -20.47
C GLY A 75 -51.07 22.53 -19.15
N ALA A 76 -51.54 23.27 -18.14
CA ALA A 76 -50.94 23.30 -16.81
C ALA A 76 -50.98 21.92 -16.11
N GLN A 77 -52.06 21.16 -16.27
CA GLN A 77 -52.14 19.78 -15.76
C GLN A 77 -51.13 18.86 -16.46
N GLY A 78 -50.93 19.02 -17.76
CA GLY A 78 -49.91 18.30 -18.53
C GLY A 78 -48.49 18.62 -18.06
N GLU A 79 -48.17 19.91 -17.86
CA GLU A 79 -46.89 20.36 -17.31
C GLU A 79 -46.67 19.84 -15.90
N HIS A 80 -47.67 19.93 -15.02
CA HIS A 80 -47.57 19.42 -13.65
C HIS A 80 -47.32 17.90 -13.62
N LYS A 81 -47.98 17.12 -14.48
CA LYS A 81 -47.71 15.68 -14.62
C LYS A 81 -46.27 15.41 -15.10
N ARG A 82 -45.79 16.17 -16.09
CA ARG A 82 -44.41 16.05 -16.59
C ARG A 82 -43.38 16.42 -15.51
N LEU A 83 -43.58 17.52 -14.80
CA LEU A 83 -42.70 17.93 -13.70
C LEU A 83 -42.70 16.91 -12.55
N ARG A 84 -43.85 16.35 -12.19
CA ARG A 84 -43.92 15.25 -11.22
C ARG A 84 -43.13 14.03 -11.67
N ALA A 85 -43.27 13.62 -12.92
CA ALA A 85 -42.52 12.49 -13.47
C ALA A 85 -41.01 12.76 -13.48
N ALA A 86 -40.59 13.98 -13.86
CA ALA A 86 -39.19 14.39 -13.84
C ALA A 86 -38.61 14.41 -12.42
N LEU A 87 -39.36 14.92 -11.43
CA LEU A 87 -38.93 14.92 -10.03
C LEU A 87 -38.84 13.49 -9.47
N ALA A 88 -39.77 12.60 -9.82
CA ALA A 88 -39.71 11.19 -9.45
C ALA A 88 -38.47 10.50 -10.04
N ALA A 89 -38.18 10.73 -11.32
CA ALA A 89 -36.97 10.19 -11.95
C ALA A 89 -35.69 10.75 -11.31
N GLN A 90 -35.66 12.05 -10.99
CA GLN A 90 -34.48 12.68 -10.39
C GLN A 90 -34.24 12.21 -8.95
N THR A 91 -35.31 11.99 -8.17
CA THR A 91 -35.19 11.42 -6.82
C THR A 91 -34.71 9.97 -6.84
N GLN A 92 -35.16 9.17 -7.80
CA GLN A 92 -34.63 7.82 -8.02
C GLN A 92 -33.14 7.84 -8.40
N ALA A 93 -32.75 8.66 -9.38
CA ALA A 93 -31.35 8.80 -9.77
C ALA A 93 -30.46 9.31 -8.62
N ALA A 94 -30.96 10.23 -7.81
CA ALA A 94 -30.23 10.71 -6.63
C ALA A 94 -30.04 9.59 -5.58
N ALA A 95 -31.05 8.74 -5.37
CA ALA A 95 -30.94 7.60 -4.48
C ALA A 95 -29.91 6.57 -4.98
N GLU A 96 -29.90 6.27 -6.28
CA GLU A 96 -28.91 5.37 -6.89
C GLU A 96 -27.48 5.91 -6.74
N VAL A 97 -27.27 7.20 -7.00
CA VAL A 97 -25.95 7.85 -6.83
C VAL A 97 -25.52 7.81 -5.36
N GLN A 98 -26.43 8.04 -4.41
CA GLN A 98 -26.12 7.94 -2.99
C GLN A 98 -25.72 6.52 -2.58
N GLN A 99 -26.40 5.50 -3.11
CA GLN A 99 -26.05 4.09 -2.87
C GLN A 99 -24.69 3.75 -3.48
N ALA A 100 -24.43 4.15 -4.72
CA ALA A 100 -23.14 3.94 -5.37
C ALA A 100 -21.99 4.63 -4.62
N LEU A 101 -22.22 5.86 -4.12
CA LEU A 101 -21.25 6.58 -3.31
C LEU A 101 -20.98 5.89 -1.97
N ALA A 102 -22.02 5.36 -1.32
CA ALA A 102 -21.88 4.60 -0.08
C ALA A 102 -21.09 3.30 -0.31
N ALA A 103 -21.39 2.57 -1.39
CA ALA A 103 -20.66 1.36 -1.78
C ALA A 103 -19.19 1.66 -2.07
N SER A 104 -18.90 2.69 -2.88
CA SER A 104 -17.53 3.10 -3.20
C SER A 104 -16.74 3.52 -1.95
N ARG A 105 -17.37 4.22 -1.00
CA ARG A 105 -16.75 4.55 0.28
C ARG A 105 -16.41 3.31 1.11
N ALA A 106 -17.31 2.33 1.16
CA ALA A 106 -17.05 1.07 1.85
C ALA A 106 -15.90 0.28 1.20
N GLU A 107 -15.86 0.24 -0.14
CA GLU A 107 -14.75 -0.38 -0.89
C GLU A 107 -13.42 0.33 -0.62
N LEU A 108 -13.38 1.66 -0.64
CA LEU A 108 -12.16 2.43 -0.33
C LEU A 108 -11.66 2.15 1.08
N GLU A 109 -12.56 2.01 2.04
CA GLU A 109 -12.19 1.71 3.42
C GLU A 109 -11.66 0.27 3.55
N ALA A 110 -12.29 -0.70 2.89
CA ALA A 110 -11.80 -2.08 2.84
C ALA A 110 -10.43 -2.17 2.16
N LEU A 111 -10.21 -1.43 1.07
CA LEU A 111 -8.92 -1.36 0.39
C LEU A 111 -7.83 -0.74 1.28
N ARG A 112 -8.17 0.31 2.05
CA ARG A 112 -7.23 0.92 3.01
C ARG A 112 -6.82 -0.07 4.09
N GLN A 113 -7.80 -0.73 4.71
CA GLN A 113 -7.53 -1.76 5.73
C GLN A 113 -6.65 -2.88 5.17
N THR A 114 -6.97 -3.37 3.96
CA THR A 114 -6.15 -4.39 3.29
C THR A 114 -4.73 -3.90 3.03
N SER A 115 -4.57 -2.65 2.58
CA SER A 115 -3.25 -2.05 2.34
C SER A 115 -2.44 -1.91 3.62
N GLU A 116 -3.07 -1.54 4.73
CA GLU A 116 -2.43 -1.44 6.05
C GLU A 116 -2.00 -2.81 6.57
N THR A 117 -2.86 -3.82 6.47
CA THR A 117 -2.50 -5.21 6.82
C THR A 117 -1.32 -5.71 6.00
N GLN A 118 -1.36 -5.54 4.68
CA GLN A 118 -0.25 -5.94 3.80
C GLN A 118 1.05 -5.23 4.12
N ARG A 119 1.02 -3.96 4.51
CA ARG A 119 2.20 -3.22 4.95
C ARG A 119 2.76 -3.77 6.26
N ALA A 120 1.88 -4.08 7.22
CA ALA A 120 2.29 -4.69 8.49
C ALA A 120 2.92 -6.07 8.28
N ASP A 121 2.31 -6.91 7.44
CA ASP A 121 2.83 -8.24 7.09
C ASP A 121 4.18 -8.18 6.38
N LEU A 122 4.35 -7.22 5.47
CA LEU A 122 5.61 -6.99 4.77
C LEU A 122 6.70 -6.55 5.75
N ALA A 123 6.40 -5.62 6.67
CA ALA A 123 7.35 -5.17 7.68
C ALA A 123 7.77 -6.31 8.62
N SER A 124 6.80 -7.12 9.08
CA SER A 124 7.05 -8.31 9.89
C SER A 124 7.93 -9.33 9.16
N SER A 125 7.62 -9.61 7.88
CA SER A 125 8.39 -10.54 7.05
C SER A 125 9.82 -10.04 6.82
N GLN A 126 10.01 -8.75 6.60
CA GLN A 126 11.34 -8.14 6.46
C GLN A 126 12.16 -8.26 7.75
N GLN A 127 11.52 -8.03 8.91
CA GLN A 127 12.17 -8.20 10.20
C GLN A 127 12.57 -9.67 10.44
N ALA A 128 11.69 -10.62 10.16
CA ALA A 128 11.98 -12.05 10.28
C ALA A 128 13.15 -12.47 9.36
N LEU A 129 13.19 -11.97 8.12
CA LEU A 129 14.31 -12.21 7.21
C LEU A 129 15.62 -11.60 7.71
N ALA A 130 15.59 -10.41 8.31
CA ALA A 130 16.79 -9.80 8.90
C ALA A 130 17.31 -10.59 10.11
N GLN A 131 16.40 -11.09 10.96
CA GLN A 131 16.72 -11.96 12.09
C GLN A 131 17.35 -13.27 11.60
N LEU A 132 16.70 -13.97 10.66
CA LEU A 132 17.23 -15.21 10.09
C LEU A 132 18.60 -15.04 9.45
N ARG A 133 18.85 -13.93 8.74
CA ARG A 133 20.18 -13.63 8.19
C ARG A 133 21.23 -13.46 9.29
N THR A 134 20.87 -12.78 10.38
CA THR A 134 21.76 -12.56 11.52
C THR A 134 22.08 -13.88 12.22
N GLU A 135 21.06 -14.70 12.49
CA GLU A 135 21.21 -16.03 13.09
C GLU A 135 22.04 -16.96 12.19
N ASN A 136 21.78 -16.97 10.89
CA ASN A 136 22.56 -17.79 9.96
C ASN A 136 24.04 -17.37 9.94
N ALA A 137 24.32 -16.06 9.93
CA ALA A 137 25.69 -15.56 10.02
C ALA A 137 26.37 -15.92 11.36
N GLN A 138 25.62 -15.90 12.47
CA GLN A 138 26.12 -16.37 13.77
C GLN A 138 26.42 -17.87 13.76
N LEU A 139 25.51 -18.69 13.21
CA LEU A 139 25.71 -20.13 13.09
C LEU A 139 26.93 -20.46 12.23
N GLN A 140 27.12 -19.79 11.09
CA GLN A 140 28.30 -19.96 10.25
C GLN A 140 29.59 -19.64 11.00
N ARG A 141 29.63 -18.53 11.77
CA ARG A 141 30.78 -18.21 12.63
C ARG A 141 31.01 -19.26 13.70
N ASN A 142 29.96 -19.76 14.34
CA ASN A 142 30.06 -20.80 15.37
C ASN A 142 30.61 -22.11 14.80
N VAL A 143 30.16 -22.51 13.60
CA VAL A 143 30.69 -23.69 12.90
C VAL A 143 32.16 -23.49 12.57
N ALA A 144 32.54 -22.34 12.00
CA ALA A 144 33.94 -22.04 11.68
C ALA A 144 34.83 -22.09 12.93
N ASN A 145 34.39 -21.48 14.04
CA ASN A 145 35.12 -21.52 15.31
C ASN A 145 35.28 -22.95 15.84
N ARG A 146 34.21 -23.77 15.80
CA ARG A 146 34.27 -25.17 16.24
C ARG A 146 35.24 -25.99 15.40
N LEU A 147 35.26 -25.79 14.08
CA LEU A 147 36.20 -26.47 13.20
C LEU A 147 37.65 -26.07 13.52
N ALA A 148 37.90 -24.78 13.76
CA ALA A 148 39.23 -24.31 14.16
C ALA A 148 39.67 -24.90 15.51
N THR A 149 38.77 -24.92 16.52
CA THR A 149 39.04 -25.54 17.82
C THR A 149 39.30 -27.04 17.69
N HIS A 150 38.53 -27.74 16.86
CA HIS A 150 38.75 -29.17 16.62
C HIS A 150 40.12 -29.43 16.00
N ALA A 151 40.51 -28.64 14.99
CA ALA A 151 41.82 -28.77 14.36
C ALA A 151 42.98 -28.50 15.34
N ASP A 152 42.85 -27.50 16.21
CA ASP A 152 43.84 -27.22 17.26
C ASP A 152 43.92 -28.38 18.28
N LEU A 153 42.79 -28.89 18.74
CA LEU A 153 42.75 -30.03 19.66
C LEU A 153 43.37 -31.29 19.03
N ASP A 154 43.07 -31.57 17.76
CA ASP A 154 43.66 -32.69 17.03
C ASP A 154 45.19 -32.53 16.91
N ALA A 155 45.68 -31.33 16.60
CA ALA A 155 47.10 -31.05 16.51
C ALA A 155 47.81 -31.25 17.86
N ARG A 156 47.21 -30.75 18.96
CA ARG A 156 47.72 -30.96 20.32
C ARG A 156 47.72 -32.43 20.70
N HIS A 157 46.64 -33.16 20.41
CA HIS A 157 46.54 -34.57 20.70
C HIS A 157 47.62 -35.38 19.96
N ARG A 158 47.85 -35.08 18.67
CA ARG A 158 48.94 -35.72 17.90
C ARG A 158 50.32 -35.41 18.48
N SER A 159 50.58 -34.15 18.83
CA SER A 159 51.85 -33.73 19.44
C SER A 159 52.08 -34.44 20.79
N GLN A 160 51.07 -34.52 21.64
CA GLN A 160 51.13 -35.24 22.92
C GLN A 160 51.35 -36.74 22.71
N ALA A 161 50.63 -37.37 21.78
CA ALA A 161 50.78 -38.78 21.46
C ALA A 161 52.21 -39.09 20.97
N GLN A 162 52.77 -38.24 20.11
CA GLN A 162 54.15 -38.37 19.63
C GLN A 162 55.17 -38.17 20.77
N GLY A 163 54.93 -37.20 21.67
CA GLY A 163 55.75 -36.97 22.84
C GLY A 163 55.77 -38.18 23.78
N LEU A 164 54.61 -38.79 24.03
CA LEU A 164 54.48 -40.01 24.83
C LEU A 164 55.19 -41.20 24.17
N GLN A 165 55.03 -41.37 22.86
CA GLN A 165 55.72 -42.44 22.12
C GLN A 165 57.24 -42.30 22.21
N THR A 166 57.76 -41.06 22.07
CA THR A 166 59.19 -40.77 22.24
C THR A 166 59.66 -41.07 23.67
N CYS A 167 58.89 -40.68 24.69
CA CYS A 167 59.21 -40.97 26.09
C CYS A 167 59.26 -42.48 26.35
N MET A 168 58.30 -43.24 25.83
CA MET A 168 58.29 -44.71 25.94
C MET A 168 59.52 -45.32 25.27
N ALA A 169 59.88 -44.88 24.06
CA ALA A 169 61.07 -45.36 23.36
C ALA A 169 62.36 -45.05 24.12
N ASN A 170 62.50 -43.83 24.65
CA ASN A 170 63.66 -43.44 25.45
C ASN A 170 63.76 -44.25 26.74
N ASN A 171 62.64 -44.48 27.43
CA ASN A 171 62.61 -45.30 28.64
C ASN A 171 63.03 -46.76 28.35
N GLN A 172 62.58 -47.33 27.23
CA GLN A 172 63.02 -48.66 26.79
C GLN A 172 64.53 -48.69 26.48
N ALA A 173 65.02 -47.66 25.80
CA ALA A 173 66.43 -47.54 25.45
C ALA A 173 67.32 -47.36 26.70
N LEU A 174 66.88 -46.58 27.68
CA LEU A 174 67.55 -46.38 28.96
C LEU A 174 67.58 -47.68 29.78
N HIS A 175 66.46 -48.42 29.80
CA HIS A 175 66.40 -49.71 30.46
C HIS A 175 67.38 -50.71 29.82
N ALA A 176 67.41 -50.81 28.49
CA ALA A 176 68.35 -51.67 27.77
C ALA A 176 69.81 -51.27 28.05
N LEU A 177 70.09 -49.97 28.07
CA LEU A 177 71.41 -49.44 28.41
C LEU A 177 71.81 -49.81 29.84
N GLY A 178 70.90 -49.65 30.81
CA GLY A 178 71.11 -50.03 32.20
C GLY A 178 71.47 -51.51 32.35
N LEU A 179 70.79 -52.40 31.63
CA LEU A 179 71.13 -53.83 31.59
C LEU A 179 72.52 -54.08 30.99
N GLU A 180 72.87 -53.37 29.90
CA GLU A 180 74.21 -53.45 29.29
C GLU A 180 75.31 -53.07 30.29
N LEU A 181 75.13 -51.97 31.03
CA LEU A 181 76.10 -51.54 32.06
C LEU A 181 76.24 -52.57 33.19
N LEU A 182 75.11 -53.11 33.69
CA LEU A 182 75.12 -54.12 34.75
C LEU A 182 75.85 -55.39 34.30
N GLN A 183 75.61 -55.85 33.07
CA GLN A 183 76.28 -57.01 32.51
C GLN A 183 77.79 -56.78 32.37
N ARG A 184 78.22 -55.63 31.83
CA ARG A 184 79.65 -55.31 31.75
C ARG A 184 80.33 -55.21 33.11
N TYR A 185 79.64 -54.67 34.11
CA TYR A 185 80.17 -54.62 35.47
C TYR A 185 80.33 -56.03 36.06
N ALA A 186 79.38 -56.94 35.81
CA ALA A 186 79.47 -58.34 36.21
C ALA A 186 80.65 -59.05 35.52
N ASP A 187 80.83 -58.86 34.21
CA ASP A 187 81.91 -59.49 33.43
C ASP A 187 83.30 -59.00 33.87
N LYS A 188 83.43 -57.71 34.24
CA LYS A 188 84.66 -57.11 34.77
C LYS A 188 85.15 -57.78 36.07
N GLY A 189 84.25 -58.32 36.89
CA GLY A 189 84.56 -58.90 38.19
C GLY A 189 85.41 -60.18 38.15
N LEU A 190 85.42 -60.92 37.04
CA LEU A 190 86.09 -62.24 36.98
C LEU A 190 87.41 -62.23 36.20
N THR A 191 87.51 -61.51 35.08
CA THR A 191 88.73 -61.50 34.24
C THR A 191 89.71 -60.37 34.58
N GLU A 192 89.24 -59.25 35.12
CA GLU A 192 90.06 -58.05 35.33
C GLU A 192 90.74 -57.99 36.70
N VAL A 193 90.16 -58.65 37.72
CA VAL A 193 90.80 -58.84 39.04
C VAL A 193 92.05 -59.73 38.92
N LEU A 194 92.06 -60.71 38.02
CA LEU A 194 93.25 -61.53 37.73
C LEU A 194 94.34 -60.76 36.95
N ALA A 195 93.99 -59.68 36.24
CA ALA A 195 94.89 -58.90 35.37
C ALA A 195 95.38 -57.57 35.98
N GLN A 196 95.00 -57.27 37.23
CA GLN A 196 95.32 -56.01 37.96
C GLN A 196 96.78 -55.90 38.46
N ASN A 197 97.60 -56.94 38.30
CA ASN A 197 98.99 -56.98 38.79
C ASN A 197 100.08 -56.60 37.75
N GLU A 198 99.73 -56.03 36.59
CA GLU A 198 100.71 -55.69 35.53
C GLU A 198 100.81 -54.17 35.24
N PRO A 199 102.02 -53.61 35.00
CA PRO A 199 102.31 -52.16 34.93
C PRO A 199 101.84 -51.41 33.65
N PHE A 200 100.98 -52.01 32.81
CA PHE A 200 100.45 -51.41 31.57
C PHE A 200 99.18 -50.54 31.78
N LEU A 201 99.25 -49.58 32.70
CA LEU A 201 98.07 -48.83 33.17
C LEU A 201 97.59 -47.69 32.24
N GLN A 202 98.45 -47.14 31.37
CA GLN A 202 98.09 -45.99 30.53
C GLN A 202 97.06 -46.35 29.44
N THR A 203 97.22 -47.49 28.75
CA THR A 203 96.30 -47.94 27.69
C THR A 203 94.94 -48.37 28.25
N ARG A 204 94.89 -48.91 29.48
CA ARG A 204 93.63 -49.27 30.15
C ARG A 204 92.86 -48.03 30.63
N ARG A 205 93.56 -46.98 31.06
CA ARG A 205 92.92 -45.72 31.45
C ARG A 205 92.22 -45.06 30.27
N THR A 206 92.89 -44.95 29.12
CA THR A 206 92.26 -44.40 27.91
C THR A 206 91.10 -45.26 27.41
N ALA A 207 91.20 -46.59 27.52
CA ALA A 207 90.09 -47.49 27.18
C ALA A 207 88.87 -47.29 28.11
N LEU A 208 89.08 -47.07 29.41
CA LEU A 208 88.01 -46.73 30.35
C LEU A 208 87.41 -45.36 30.06
N ASP A 209 88.24 -44.35 29.79
CA ASP A 209 87.78 -43.00 29.45
C ASP A 209 86.91 -43.02 28.18
N ASN A 210 87.34 -43.75 27.14
CA ASN A 210 86.55 -43.94 25.91
C ASN A 210 85.23 -44.68 26.16
N LEU A 211 85.21 -45.66 27.08
CA LEU A 211 84.01 -46.40 27.43
C LEU A 211 83.01 -45.50 28.19
N VAL A 212 83.49 -44.73 29.15
CA VAL A 212 82.68 -43.76 29.91
C VAL A 212 82.09 -42.72 28.97
N GLN A 213 82.90 -42.17 28.05
CA GLN A 213 82.43 -41.23 27.02
C GLN A 213 81.35 -41.86 26.14
N GLY A 214 81.56 -43.09 25.65
CA GLY A 214 80.56 -43.77 24.83
C GLY A 214 79.22 -44.02 25.55
N TYR A 215 79.24 -44.24 26.88
CA TYR A 215 78.00 -44.34 27.67
C TYR A 215 77.37 -42.98 27.97
N GLN A 216 78.17 -41.94 28.21
CA GLN A 216 77.68 -40.58 28.33
C GLN A 216 76.97 -40.13 27.05
N ASP A 217 77.57 -40.40 25.89
CA ASP A 217 76.96 -40.10 24.58
C ASP A 217 75.62 -40.83 24.39
N LYS A 218 75.53 -42.11 24.79
CA LYS A 218 74.27 -42.88 24.71
C LYS A 218 73.19 -42.33 25.66
N LEU A 219 73.57 -41.91 26.87
CA LEU A 219 72.64 -41.29 27.83
C LEU A 219 72.16 -39.93 27.33
N ASP A 220 73.06 -39.12 26.78
CA ASP A 220 72.75 -37.79 26.22
C ASP A 220 71.85 -37.88 24.98
N GLN A 221 72.00 -38.95 24.17
CA GLN A 221 71.11 -39.22 23.04
C GLN A 221 69.69 -39.59 23.47
N GLN A 222 69.53 -40.24 24.64
CA GLN A 222 68.22 -40.67 25.17
C GLN A 222 67.59 -39.64 26.11
N ALA A 223 68.36 -38.65 26.56
CA ALA A 223 67.87 -37.55 27.37
C ALA A 223 66.79 -36.77 26.62
N LEU A 224 65.60 -36.65 27.23
CA LEU A 224 64.53 -35.83 26.70
C LEU A 224 64.96 -34.35 26.73
N LYS A 225 65.30 -33.79 25.56
CA LYS A 225 65.48 -32.34 25.42
C LYS A 225 64.11 -31.68 25.44
N ALA A 226 63.93 -30.72 26.34
CA ALA A 226 62.70 -29.92 26.38
C ALA A 226 62.49 -29.21 25.04
N PRO A 227 61.26 -29.14 24.51
CA PRO A 227 60.99 -28.30 23.35
C PRO A 227 61.31 -26.85 23.72
N ALA A 228 62.07 -26.16 22.85
CA ALA A 228 62.39 -24.75 23.03
C ALA A 228 61.08 -23.94 23.16
N PRO A 229 61.03 -22.93 24.05
CA PRO A 229 59.82 -22.13 24.22
C PRO A 229 59.47 -21.46 22.88
N ALA A 230 58.24 -21.67 22.42
CA ALA A 230 57.71 -20.97 21.26
C ALA A 230 57.66 -19.47 21.60
N THR A 231 58.63 -18.71 21.09
CA THR A 231 58.57 -17.25 21.04
C THR A 231 57.41 -16.84 20.15
N GLY A 232 56.39 -16.23 20.78
CA GLY A 232 55.31 -15.54 20.09
C GLY A 232 55.74 -14.22 19.48
#